data_AF-A0AA43Q950-F1
#
_entry.id   AF-A0AA43Q950-F1
#
_cell.length_a   1.000
_cell.length_b   1.000
_cell.length_c   1.000
_cell.angle_alpha   90.00
_cell.angle_beta   90.00
_cell.angle_gamma   90.00
#
_symmetry.space_group_name_H-M   'P 1'
#
loop_
_entity.id
_entity.type
_entity.pdbx_description
1 polymer ?
#
loop_
_entity_poly.entity_id
_entity_poly.type
_entity_poly.pdbx_seq_one_letter_code
_entity_poly.pdbx_strand_id
1 'polypeptide(L)'
;MIPTPIKSKRGGRRPGAGRKKNVPNKLTFQLKQAAAEYGEEALITLVSLIRNEEMPPNVTLGACKEILDRGFGKPAVTIDTPPLNINVFPAKEVLDAIYETALAQAAERDRMLTGRRERLGILIEHDQL
;
A
#
# COMPACT_ATOMS: atom_id res chain seq x y z
N MET A 1 41.00 24.49 13.11
CA MET A 1 39.72 24.99 12.54
C MET A 1 38.98 23.78 11.97
N ILE A 2 37.95 23.27 12.66
CA ILE A 2 37.22 22.07 12.25
C ILE A 2 36.02 22.52 11.40
N PRO A 3 35.82 22.02 10.17
CA PRO A 3 34.71 22.44 9.33
C PRO A 3 33.40 21.84 9.86
N THR A 4 32.41 22.70 10.12
CA THR A 4 31.07 22.27 10.57
C THR A 4 30.29 21.60 9.44
N PRO A 5 29.57 20.50 9.70
CA PRO A 5 28.83 19.77 8.68
C PRO A 5 27.67 20.61 8.11
N ILE A 6 27.60 20.70 6.78
CA ILE A 6 26.57 21.44 6.05
C ILE A 6 25.23 20.71 6.21
N LYS A 7 24.30 21.30 6.96
CA LYS A 7 22.94 20.79 7.17
C LYS A 7 22.20 20.71 5.83
N SER A 8 21.92 19.50 5.35
CA SER A 8 21.22 19.33 4.07
C SER A 8 19.77 19.85 4.19
N LYS A 9 19.38 20.74 3.26
CA LYS A 9 18.05 21.40 3.21
C LYS A 9 16.89 20.46 2.83
N ARG A 10 17.11 19.15 2.69
CA ARG A 10 16.08 18.22 2.17
C ARG A 10 15.28 17.60 3.32
N GLY A 11 13.95 17.71 3.25
CA GLY A 11 13.02 17.18 4.25
C GLY A 11 13.03 15.66 4.30
N GLY A 12 13.89 15.08 5.13
CA GLY A 12 13.87 13.66 5.47
C GLY A 12 12.69 13.30 6.38
N ARG A 13 12.46 11.98 6.54
CA ARG A 13 11.46 11.42 7.45
C ARG A 13 11.70 11.91 8.89
N ARG A 14 10.84 12.79 9.39
CA ARG A 14 10.75 13.19 10.81
C ARG A 14 9.52 12.54 11.44
N PRO A 15 9.48 12.29 12.75
CA PRO A 15 8.23 11.94 13.43
C PRO A 15 7.17 13.02 13.15
N GLY A 16 6.02 12.61 12.62
CA GLY A 16 4.97 13.53 12.13
C GLY A 16 5.16 14.07 10.70
N ALA A 17 6.24 13.72 10.00
CA ALA A 17 6.42 14.06 8.59
C ALA A 17 5.62 13.10 7.69
N GLY A 18 4.98 13.66 6.67
CA GLY A 18 4.16 12.94 5.71
C GLY A 18 2.70 13.39 5.72
N ARG A 19 1.88 12.75 4.89
CA ARG A 19 0.43 12.99 4.87
C ARG A 19 -0.18 12.55 6.19
N LYS A 20 -1.00 13.40 6.81
CA LYS A 20 -1.77 13.03 8.01
C LYS A 20 -2.57 11.74 7.73
N LYS A 21 -2.48 10.77 8.64
CA LYS A 21 -3.23 9.50 8.55
C LYS A 21 -4.72 9.81 8.42
N ASN A 22 -5.42 9.08 7.56
CA ASN A 22 -6.86 9.22 7.27
C ASN A 22 -7.31 10.53 6.59
N VAL A 23 -6.39 11.43 6.19
CA VAL A 23 -6.77 12.56 5.34
C VAL A 23 -6.86 12.08 3.89
N PRO A 24 -8.04 12.14 3.23
CA PRO A 24 -8.16 11.75 1.83
C PRO A 24 -7.36 12.70 0.94
N ASN A 25 -6.92 12.19 -0.22
CA ASN A 25 -6.22 13.02 -1.19
C ASN A 25 -7.20 14.05 -1.79
N LYS A 26 -6.93 15.35 -1.60
CA LYS A 26 -7.77 16.45 -2.10
C LYS A 26 -8.02 16.36 -3.61
N LEU A 27 -6.98 16.03 -4.39
CA LEU A 27 -7.09 15.91 -5.84
C LEU A 27 -8.04 14.78 -6.24
N THR A 28 -7.93 13.62 -5.60
CA THR A 28 -8.81 12.48 -5.87
C THR A 28 -10.26 12.76 -5.46
N PHE A 29 -10.47 13.57 -4.42
CA PHE A 29 -11.81 13.96 -3.99
C PHE A 29 -12.50 14.85 -5.04
N GLN A 30 -11.82 15.89 -5.52
CA GLN A 30 -12.38 16.80 -6.54
C GLN A 30 -12.67 16.06 -7.85
N LEU A 31 -11.78 15.16 -8.28
CA LEU A 31 -12.01 14.35 -9.46
C LEU A 31 -13.23 13.43 -9.33
N LYS A 32 -13.45 12.84 -8.14
CA LYS A 32 -14.65 12.04 -7.88
C LYS A 32 -15.92 12.86 -7.93
N GLN A 33 -15.89 14.09 -7.42
CA GLN A 33 -17.03 14.99 -7.45
C GLN A 33 -17.38 15.39 -8.88
N ALA A 34 -16.39 15.83 -9.66
CA ALA A 34 -16.58 16.16 -11.08
C ALA A 34 -17.08 14.94 -11.88
N ALA A 35 -16.53 13.74 -11.65
CA ALA A 35 -16.99 12.53 -12.32
C ALA A 35 -18.43 12.14 -11.95
N ALA A 36 -18.88 12.43 -10.72
CA ALA A 36 -20.23 12.12 -10.27
C ALA A 36 -21.30 12.96 -10.99
N GLU A 37 -20.96 14.16 -11.46
CA GLU A 37 -21.87 15.02 -12.22
C GLU A 37 -22.29 14.38 -13.57
N TYR A 38 -21.44 13.55 -14.15
CA TYR A 38 -21.71 12.86 -15.42
C TYR A 38 -22.42 11.50 -15.25
N GLY A 39 -22.89 11.18 -14.04
CA GLY A 39 -23.49 9.87 -13.75
C GLY A 39 -24.73 9.57 -14.61
N GLU A 40 -25.61 10.56 -14.80
CA GLU A 40 -26.84 10.41 -15.60
C GLU A 40 -26.52 10.25 -17.09
N GLU A 41 -25.67 11.11 -17.67
CA GLU A 41 -25.24 10.99 -19.07
C GLU A 41 -24.54 9.65 -19.35
N ALA A 42 -23.69 9.19 -18.42
CA ALA A 42 -23.03 7.89 -18.56
C ALA A 42 -24.04 6.74 -18.57
N LEU A 43 -25.07 6.79 -17.72
CA LEU A 43 -26.14 5.78 -17.72
C LEU A 43 -26.94 5.78 -19.02
N ILE A 44 -27.30 6.97 -19.54
CA ILE A 44 -27.99 7.11 -20.83
C ILE A 44 -27.14 6.51 -21.95
N THR A 45 -25.84 6.80 -21.95
CA THR A 45 -24.91 6.29 -22.95
C THR A 45 -24.83 4.76 -22.89
N LEU A 46 -24.69 4.17 -21.70
CA LEU A 46 -24.68 2.71 -21.54
C LEU A 46 -25.96 2.07 -22.10
N VAL A 47 -27.13 2.65 -21.81
CA VAL A 47 -28.41 2.15 -22.35
C VAL A 47 -28.46 2.29 -23.87
N SER A 48 -27.94 3.39 -24.44
CA SER A 48 -27.87 3.54 -25.90
C SER A 48 -26.96 2.50 -26.57
N LEU A 49 -25.83 2.16 -25.94
CA LEU A 49 -24.93 1.11 -26.43
C LEU A 49 -25.62 -0.26 -26.42
N ILE A 50 -26.40 -0.55 -25.37
CA ILE A 50 -27.14 -1.81 -25.25
C ILE A 50 -28.25 -1.94 -26.30
N ARG A 51 -28.90 -0.83 -26.63
CA ARG A 51 -30.01 -0.79 -27.60
C ARG A 51 -29.55 -0.76 -29.06
N ASN A 52 -28.27 -0.51 -29.32
CA ASN A 52 -27.74 -0.46 -30.67
C ASN A 52 -27.28 -1.85 -31.13
N GLU A 53 -28.00 -2.43 -32.09
CA GLU A 53 -27.72 -3.75 -32.65
C GLU A 53 -26.42 -3.81 -33.46
N GLU A 54 -25.91 -2.67 -33.93
CA GLU A 54 -24.65 -2.59 -34.67
C GLU A 54 -23.41 -2.59 -33.75
N MET A 55 -23.60 -2.48 -32.43
CA MET A 55 -22.49 -2.46 -31.50
C MET A 55 -21.81 -3.83 -31.38
N PRO A 56 -20.47 -3.85 -31.27
CA PRO A 56 -19.73 -5.09 -31.01
C PRO A 56 -20.25 -5.80 -29.76
N PRO A 57 -20.46 -7.13 -29.78
CA PRO A 57 -21.05 -7.88 -28.66
C PRO A 57 -20.32 -7.70 -27.32
N ASN A 58 -19.00 -7.49 -27.34
CA ASN A 58 -18.20 -7.24 -26.15
C ASN A 58 -18.51 -5.88 -25.48
N VAL A 59 -18.77 -4.84 -26.28
CA VAL A 59 -19.15 -3.51 -25.80
C VAL A 59 -20.53 -3.58 -25.15
N THR A 60 -21.49 -4.21 -25.82
CA THR A 60 -22.85 -4.45 -25.32
C THR A 60 -22.83 -5.25 -24.02
N LEU A 61 -22.06 -6.35 -23.97
CA LEU A 61 -21.90 -7.17 -22.75
C LEU A 61 -21.26 -6.37 -21.60
N GLY A 62 -20.25 -5.56 -21.90
CA GLY A 62 -19.63 -4.67 -20.91
C GLY A 62 -20.64 -3.66 -20.35
N ALA A 63 -21.42 -3.02 -21.22
CA ALA A 63 -22.45 -2.07 -20.80
C ALA A 63 -23.55 -2.72 -19.95
N CYS A 64 -24.04 -3.89 -20.35
CA CYS A 64 -24.99 -4.68 -19.57
C CYS A 64 -24.47 -4.98 -18.16
N LYS A 65 -23.23 -5.46 -18.05
CA LYS A 65 -22.60 -5.78 -16.77
C LYS A 65 -22.48 -4.55 -15.86
N GLU A 66 -22.05 -3.42 -16.41
CA GLU A 66 -21.92 -2.17 -15.66
C GLU A 66 -23.28 -1.69 -15.09
N ILE A 67 -24.38 -1.84 -15.84
CA ILE A 67 -25.73 -1.51 -15.35
C ILE A 67 -26.16 -2.50 -14.26
N LEU A 68 -25.99 -3.80 -14.47
CA LEU A 68 -26.39 -4.83 -13.51
C LEU A 68 -25.63 -4.70 -12.18
N ASP A 69 -24.31 -4.53 -12.24
CA ASP A 69 -23.46 -4.37 -11.04
C ASP A 69 -23.85 -3.13 -10.22
N ARG A 70 -24.43 -2.09 -10.84
CA ARG A 70 -24.93 -0.87 -10.16
C ARG A 70 -26.35 -1.03 -9.62
N GLY A 71 -27.24 -1.64 -10.40
CA GLY A 71 -28.66 -1.77 -10.02
C GLY A 71 -28.93 -2.89 -9.02
N PHE A 72 -28.22 -4.01 -9.16
CA PHE A 72 -28.43 -5.22 -8.36
C PHE A 72 -27.24 -5.56 -7.46
N GLY A 73 -26.12 -4.85 -7.61
CA GLY A 73 -24.88 -5.16 -6.93
C GLY A 73 -24.10 -6.30 -7.61
N LYS A 74 -22.89 -6.53 -7.12
CA LYS A 74 -22.06 -7.65 -7.60
C LYS A 74 -22.56 -8.97 -7.01
N PRO A 75 -22.51 -10.08 -7.78
CA PRO A 75 -22.82 -11.39 -7.25
C PRO A 75 -21.90 -11.73 -6.08
N ALA A 76 -22.44 -12.45 -5.09
CA ALA A 76 -21.68 -12.90 -3.95
C ALA A 76 -20.53 -13.80 -4.42
N VAL A 77 -19.29 -13.42 -4.12
CA VAL A 77 -18.10 -14.24 -4.39
C VAL A 77 -17.82 -15.02 -3.12
N THR A 78 -18.15 -16.31 -3.12
CA THR A 78 -17.71 -17.24 -2.07
C THR A 78 -16.27 -17.66 -2.37
N ILE A 79 -15.35 -17.26 -1.50
CA ILE A 79 -13.95 -17.71 -1.56
C ILE A 79 -13.83 -18.83 -0.54
N ASP A 80 -13.54 -20.04 -0.98
CA ASP A 80 -13.16 -21.13 -0.07
C ASP A 80 -11.78 -20.81 0.50
N THR A 81 -11.77 -20.12 1.64
CA THR A 81 -10.54 -19.95 2.41
C THR A 81 -10.34 -21.20 3.26
N PRO A 82 -9.24 -21.96 3.09
CA PRO A 82 -8.93 -23.02 4.03
C PRO A 82 -8.85 -22.42 5.45
N PRO A 83 -9.26 -23.15 6.49
CA PRO A 83 -9.20 -22.64 7.85
C PRO A 83 -7.77 -22.22 8.16
N LEU A 84 -7.59 -20.93 8.45
CA LEU A 84 -6.33 -20.41 8.97
C LEU A 84 -6.07 -21.10 10.30
N ASN A 85 -5.10 -22.00 10.34
CA ASN A 85 -4.67 -22.60 11.60
C ASN A 85 -3.80 -21.57 12.35
N ILE A 86 -4.45 -20.81 13.22
CA ILE A 86 -3.83 -19.76 14.05
C ILE A 86 -2.89 -20.35 15.12
N ASN A 87 -2.91 -21.69 15.31
CA ASN A 87 -2.16 -22.43 16.31
C ASN A 87 -1.10 -23.37 15.71
N VAL A 88 -0.53 -23.05 14.54
CA VAL A 88 0.72 -23.69 14.11
C VAL A 88 1.89 -22.95 14.74
N PHE A 89 2.07 -23.13 16.05
CA PHE A 89 3.42 -22.94 16.58
C PHE A 89 4.27 -24.01 15.92
N PRO A 90 5.31 -23.64 15.15
CA PRO A 90 6.17 -24.65 14.56
C PRO A 90 6.80 -25.47 15.70
N ALA A 91 7.31 -26.66 15.40
CA ALA A 91 8.01 -27.45 16.41
C ALA A 91 9.11 -26.58 17.07
N LYS A 92 9.36 -26.78 18.37
CA LYS A 92 10.32 -25.95 19.13
C LYS A 92 11.67 -25.80 18.41
N GLU A 93 12.14 -26.88 17.79
CA GLU A 93 13.37 -26.92 16.98
C GLU A 93 13.37 -25.90 15.83
N VAL A 94 12.23 -25.71 15.18
CA VAL A 94 12.05 -24.75 14.08
C VAL A 94 11.96 -23.32 14.62
N LEU A 95 11.32 -23.09 15.78
CA LEU A 95 11.34 -21.76 16.43
C LEU A 95 12.76 -21.36 16.81
N ASP A 96 13.52 -22.28 17.39
CA ASP A 96 14.89 -22.03 17.82
C ASP A 96 15.76 -21.67 16.60
N ALA A 97 15.62 -22.40 15.48
CA ALA A 97 16.30 -22.07 14.24
C ALA A 97 15.90 -20.69 13.66
N ILE A 98 14.61 -20.34 13.68
CA ILE A 98 14.13 -19.01 13.25
C ILE A 98 14.69 -17.91 14.14
N TYR A 99 14.76 -18.16 15.45
CA TYR A 99 15.29 -17.21 16.41
C TYR A 99 16.79 -16.95 16.21
N GLU A 100 17.57 -18.02 16.03
CA GLU A 100 19.02 -17.91 15.79
C GLU A 100 19.32 -17.17 14.47
N THR A 101 18.57 -17.48 13.40
CA THR A 101 18.73 -16.77 12.12
C THR A 101 18.36 -15.29 12.22
N ALA A 102 17.32 -14.94 12.98
CA ALA A 102 16.94 -13.56 13.22
C ALA A 102 18.01 -12.80 14.02
N LEU A 103 18.61 -13.43 15.04
CA LEU A 103 19.72 -12.84 15.81
C LEU A 103 20.96 -12.61 14.95
N ALA A 104 21.33 -13.57 14.11
CA ALA A 104 22.47 -13.44 13.19
C ALA A 104 22.26 -12.27 12.21
N GLN A 105 21.08 -12.17 11.61
CA GLN A 105 20.73 -11.07 10.71
C GLN A 105 20.72 -9.71 11.41
N ALA A 106 20.26 -9.64 12.65
CA ALA A 106 20.30 -8.42 13.45
C ALA A 106 21.75 -7.98 13.71
N ALA A 107 22.63 -8.90 14.10
CA ALA A 107 24.04 -8.62 14.32
C ALA A 107 24.76 -8.16 13.04
N GLU A 108 24.49 -8.79 11.90
CA GLU A 108 25.03 -8.36 10.60
C GLU A 108 24.54 -6.95 10.22
N ARG A 109 23.25 -6.68 10.42
CA ARG A 109 22.66 -5.37 10.17
C ARG A 109 23.27 -4.31 11.06
N ASP A 110 23.51 -4.60 12.33
CA ASP A 110 24.14 -3.67 13.25
C ASP A 110 25.60 -3.43 12.89
N ARG A 111 26.36 -4.47 12.53
CA ARG A 111 27.73 -4.30 11.98
C ARG A 111 27.74 -3.45 10.70
N MET A 112 26.77 -3.66 9.81
CA MET A 112 26.64 -2.89 8.57
C MET A 112 26.30 -1.43 8.85
N LEU A 113 25.42 -1.18 9.82
CA LEU A 113 25.06 0.17 10.27
C LEU A 113 26.23 0.84 10.98
N THR A 114 26.94 0.15 11.88
CA THR A 114 28.12 0.64 12.59
C THR A 114 29.25 0.98 11.60
N GLY A 115 29.61 0.06 10.70
CA GLY A 115 30.62 0.34 9.67
C GLY A 115 30.19 1.44 8.69
N ARG A 116 28.89 1.58 8.39
CA ARG A 116 28.37 2.72 7.60
C ARG A 116 28.46 4.03 8.39
N ARG A 117 28.31 4.01 9.71
CA ARG A 117 28.38 5.18 10.60
C ARG A 117 29.82 5.64 10.83
N GLU A 118 30.75 4.70 10.99
CA GLU A 118 32.20 4.96 11.05
C GLU A 118 32.69 5.61 9.76
N ARG A 119 32.29 5.07 8.60
CA ARG A 119 32.58 5.70 7.29
C ARG A 119 32.01 7.10 7.11
N LEU A 120 30.95 7.45 7.86
CA LEU A 120 30.32 8.77 7.84
C LEU A 120 30.76 9.68 9.00
N GLY A 121 31.67 9.21 9.87
CA GLY A 121 32.24 9.98 10.98
C GLY A 121 31.26 10.32 12.11
N ILE A 122 30.17 9.56 12.27
CA ILE A 122 29.16 9.80 13.31
C ILE A 122 29.43 8.85 14.49
N LEU A 123 30.29 9.25 15.43
CA LEU A 123 30.46 8.57 16.71
C LEU A 123 29.29 8.94 17.64
N ILE A 124 28.64 7.94 18.22
CA ILE A 124 27.75 8.14 19.37
C ILE A 124 28.53 7.58 20.56
N GLU A 125 28.94 8.44 21.48
CA GLU A 125 29.46 7.96 22.76
C GLU A 125 28.32 7.26 23.50
N HIS A 126 28.51 5.97 23.77
CA HIS A 126 27.68 5.26 24.72
C HIS A 126 28.15 5.68 26.10
N ASP A 127 27.50 6.69 26.67
CA ASP A 127 27.66 7.04 28.08
C ASP A 127 27.30 5.79 28.90
N GLN A 128 28.28 5.28 29.65
CA GLN A 128 28.11 4.07 30.46
C GLN A 128 27.15 4.38 31.61
N LEU A 129 26.08 3.58 31.71
CA LEU A 129 25.24 3.47 32.92
C LEU A 129 25.98 2.69 34.00
#